data_AF-Q5ZID4-F1
#
_entry.id   AF-Q5ZID4-F1
#
_cell.length_a   1.000
_cell.length_b   1.000
_cell.length_c   1.000
_cell.angle_alpha   90.00
_cell.angle_beta   90.00
_cell.angle_gamma   90.00
#
_symmetry.space_group_name_H-M   'P 1'
#
loop_
_entity.id
_entity.type
_entity.pdbx_description
1 polymer ?
#
loop_
_entity_poly.entity_id
_entity_poly.type
_entity_poly.pdbx_seq_one_letter_code
_entity_poly.pdbx_strand_id
1 'polypeptide(L)'
;MSEADGNGGGGVEPGGSLRRSVTPRPIPAAPPPGADPDAEAEGGSEEDSDMELLRNLLARTLGLGTEPPERVLDELSLAGIARFMQSERCRRVVCMVGAGISTAAGIPDFRSPGTGLYANLGRYELPYPEAIFDISYFKQHPEPFFALAKELLPGQLKPTVCHYFMRLLKEKGLLLRCYTQNIDTLERVAGLQPEELVEAHGTFQTAHCLRSSCRHQYDLSWVKEKIFSSLVPKCDKCQSVVKPDIVFFGENLPSRFFSLLQSDFQKVDLLIIMGTSLQVQPFASLVSRVPASTPRLLINKEKTGQSDVFMSLMGFGCGMDFDSDKAYRDVAWLGDCDEGCLALAELLGWKKELQELVRKEHAAIDAVAAPEDTSSASGGDPTSRRGRTDGSGGRAESSGASSEQRGDGKEP
;
A
#
# COMPACT_ATOMS: atom_id res chain seq x y z
N MET A 1 34.30 -49.09 -39.99
CA MET A 1 35.71 -49.05 -39.52
C MET A 1 35.63 -49.05 -37.99
N SER A 2 35.26 -50.20 -37.39
CA SER A 2 36.15 -51.19 -36.74
C SER A 2 36.84 -50.60 -35.49
N GLU A 3 36.22 -50.63 -34.30
CA GLU A 3 36.19 -51.73 -33.29
C GLU A 3 37.56 -52.14 -32.72
N ALA A 4 37.71 -51.96 -31.39
CA ALA A 4 38.39 -52.82 -30.39
C ALA A 4 38.28 -52.10 -29.01
N ASP A 5 37.42 -52.57 -28.09
CA ASP A 5 37.70 -53.49 -26.95
C ASP A 5 38.67 -52.90 -25.90
N GLY A 6 38.43 -52.82 -24.58
CA GLY A 6 37.45 -53.46 -23.71
C GLY A 6 38.12 -54.41 -22.69
N ASN A 7 38.53 -53.93 -21.50
CA ASN A 7 38.63 -54.64 -20.18
C ASN A 7 39.34 -53.72 -19.16
N GLY A 8 39.07 -53.62 -17.84
CA GLY A 8 38.21 -54.35 -16.91
C GLY A 8 38.86 -54.36 -15.51
N GLY A 9 38.13 -53.97 -14.46
CA GLY A 9 38.45 -54.16 -13.02
C GLY A 9 39.15 -52.97 -12.33
N GLY A 10 38.71 -52.37 -11.22
CA GLY A 10 37.83 -52.82 -10.14
C GLY A 10 38.59 -52.72 -8.81
N GLY A 11 38.30 -51.74 -7.96
CA GLY A 11 38.92 -51.62 -6.63
C GLY A 11 38.58 -50.30 -5.93
N VAL A 12 37.89 -50.42 -4.79
CA VAL A 12 37.14 -49.40 -4.04
C VAL A 12 38.03 -48.58 -3.08
N GLU A 13 37.68 -47.28 -2.96
CA GLU A 13 37.88 -46.30 -1.87
C GLU A 13 38.16 -46.85 -0.44
N PRO A 14 38.90 -46.12 0.43
CA PRO A 14 38.29 -44.96 1.10
C PRO A 14 39.21 -43.77 1.49
N GLY A 15 38.61 -42.57 1.46
CA GLY A 15 38.51 -41.68 2.63
C GLY A 15 39.75 -40.94 3.12
N GLY A 16 39.78 -39.62 2.95
CA GLY A 16 40.77 -38.75 3.61
C GLY A 16 40.53 -37.26 3.42
N SER A 17 39.75 -36.67 4.33
CA SER A 17 39.45 -35.24 4.47
C SER A 17 40.67 -34.32 4.34
N LEU A 18 40.68 -33.46 3.31
CA LEU A 18 41.65 -32.37 3.18
C LEU A 18 41.23 -31.17 4.03
N ARG A 19 41.72 -31.12 5.28
CA ARG A 19 41.81 -29.88 6.08
C ARG A 19 42.95 -29.02 5.53
N ARG A 20 42.65 -27.84 4.99
CA ARG A 20 43.64 -26.77 4.81
C ARG A 20 43.71 -25.91 6.06
N SER A 21 44.93 -25.71 6.53
CA SER A 21 45.36 -25.04 7.75
C SER A 21 44.97 -23.56 7.78
N VAL A 22 44.26 -23.15 8.82
CA VAL A 22 44.06 -21.74 9.22
C VAL A 22 45.22 -21.36 10.14
N THR A 23 46.03 -20.39 9.73
CA THR A 23 47.03 -19.74 10.58
C THR A 23 46.33 -18.88 11.65
N PRO A 24 46.70 -18.96 12.95
CA PRO A 24 46.09 -18.13 13.98
C PRO A 24 46.51 -16.65 13.85
N ARG A 25 45.56 -15.73 13.98
CA ARG A 25 45.83 -14.30 14.17
C ARG A 25 46.37 -14.05 15.59
N PRO A 26 47.25 -13.05 15.82
CA PRO A 26 47.77 -12.76 17.14
C PRO A 26 46.68 -12.23 18.08
N ILE A 27 46.76 -12.64 19.35
CA ILE A 27 45.94 -12.15 20.47
C ILE A 27 46.41 -10.73 20.82
N PRO A 28 45.53 -9.72 20.96
CA PRO A 28 45.93 -8.40 21.44
C PRO A 28 46.38 -8.47 22.91
N ALA A 29 47.47 -7.77 23.22
CA ALA A 29 48.00 -7.67 24.59
C ALA A 29 46.99 -6.98 25.53
N ALA A 30 46.94 -7.43 26.78
CA ALA A 30 46.14 -6.82 27.84
C ALA A 30 46.64 -5.40 28.17
N PRO A 31 45.75 -4.44 28.47
CA PRO A 31 46.15 -3.09 28.86
C PRO A 31 46.71 -3.05 30.29
N PRO A 32 47.58 -2.07 30.62
CA PRO A 32 48.15 -1.92 31.96
C PRO A 32 47.07 -1.51 32.98
N PRO A 33 47.21 -1.90 34.26
CA PRO A 33 46.21 -1.59 35.28
C PRO A 33 46.35 -0.13 35.75
N GLY A 34 45.26 0.64 35.66
CA GLY A 34 45.16 1.96 36.29
C GLY A 34 44.59 3.09 35.43
N ALA A 35 43.46 2.89 34.76
CA ALA A 35 42.70 3.97 34.13
C ALA A 35 41.21 3.86 34.51
N ASP A 36 40.66 5.00 34.93
CA ASP A 36 39.32 5.18 35.49
C ASP A 36 38.18 4.63 34.61
N PRO A 37 37.11 4.07 35.21
CA PRO A 37 35.95 3.55 34.50
C PRO A 37 34.90 4.64 34.28
N ASP A 38 35.23 5.71 33.55
CA ASP A 38 34.25 6.69 33.05
C ASP A 38 34.84 7.35 31.79
N ALA A 39 34.83 6.61 30.68
CA ALA A 39 35.04 7.17 29.35
C ALA A 39 33.80 6.81 28.52
N GLU A 40 32.92 7.79 28.42
CA GLU A 40 31.63 7.72 27.75
C GLU A 40 31.80 7.23 26.32
N ALA A 41 31.20 6.07 26.02
CA ALA A 41 30.79 5.75 24.68
C ALA A 41 29.51 6.55 24.42
N GLU A 42 29.62 7.67 23.70
CA GLU A 42 28.46 8.42 23.22
C GLU A 42 27.63 7.55 22.26
N GLY A 43 26.69 6.80 22.83
CA GLY A 43 25.51 6.34 22.13
C GLY A 43 24.51 7.48 22.11
N GLY A 44 24.42 8.19 20.99
CA GLY A 44 23.41 9.25 20.79
C GLY A 44 22.01 8.68 21.05
N SER A 45 21.31 9.26 22.03
CA SER A 45 19.94 8.91 22.37
C SER A 45 18.96 9.46 21.32
N GLU A 46 17.75 8.89 21.25
CA GLU A 46 16.68 9.37 20.35
C GLU A 46 16.42 10.87 20.51
N GLU A 47 16.51 11.38 21.75
CA GLU A 47 16.39 12.79 22.10
C GLU A 47 17.45 13.67 21.44
N ASP A 48 18.68 13.18 21.29
CA ASP A 48 19.78 13.94 20.69
C ASP A 48 19.56 14.14 19.18
N SER A 49 19.01 13.13 18.51
CA SER A 49 18.70 13.21 17.08
C SER A 49 17.50 14.10 16.77
N ASP A 50 16.47 14.08 17.63
CA ASP A 50 15.32 14.97 17.54
C ASP A 50 15.72 16.41 17.86
N MET A 51 16.63 16.62 18.82
CA MET A 51 17.19 17.93 19.14
C MET A 51 18.10 18.47 18.03
N GLU A 52 18.88 17.62 17.35
CA GLU A 52 19.68 18.00 16.18
C GLU A 52 18.78 18.40 15.00
N LEU A 53 17.69 17.67 14.77
CA LEU A 53 16.66 18.04 13.79
C LEU A 53 16.00 19.37 14.16
N LEU A 54 15.62 19.55 15.43
CA LEU A 54 15.06 20.80 15.94
C LEU A 54 16.05 21.96 15.79
N ARG A 55 17.33 21.73 16.07
CA ARG A 55 18.39 22.73 15.96
C ARG A 55 18.62 23.15 14.51
N ASN A 56 18.65 22.19 13.59
CA ASN A 56 18.77 22.45 12.15
C ASN A 56 17.52 23.16 11.60
N LEU A 57 16.33 22.79 12.07
CA LEU A 57 15.08 23.48 11.75
C LEU A 57 15.08 24.92 12.28
N LEU A 58 15.47 25.15 13.54
CA LEU A 58 15.56 26.47 14.18
C LEU A 58 16.62 27.36 13.52
N ALA A 59 17.79 26.83 13.19
CA ALA A 59 18.85 27.56 12.50
C ALA A 59 18.40 28.05 11.11
N ARG A 60 17.61 27.24 10.39
CA ARG A 60 17.01 27.61 9.11
C ARG A 60 15.92 28.67 9.26
N THR A 61 15.04 28.48 10.23
CA THR A 61 13.98 29.41 10.59
C THR A 61 14.50 30.80 10.94
N LEU A 62 15.61 30.86 11.67
CA LEU A 62 16.22 32.12 12.09
C LEU A 62 17.18 32.71 11.03
N GLY A 63 17.32 32.08 9.87
CA GLY A 63 18.23 32.54 8.81
C GLY A 63 19.71 32.54 9.22
N LEU A 64 20.09 31.70 10.20
CA LEU A 64 21.44 31.62 10.75
C LEU A 64 22.34 30.60 10.00
N GLY A 65 21.83 30.00 8.91
CA GLY A 65 22.58 29.13 8.01
C GLY A 65 23.04 29.87 6.75
N THR A 66 24.36 29.93 6.55
CA THR A 66 25.04 30.48 5.37
C THR A 66 24.97 29.52 4.17
N GLU A 67 24.80 30.08 2.97
CA GLU A 67 24.64 29.47 1.63
C GLU A 67 23.19 29.15 1.20
N PRO A 68 22.73 29.64 0.02
CA PRO A 68 21.44 29.24 -0.55
C PRO A 68 21.43 27.72 -0.79
N PRO A 69 20.27 27.06 -0.64
CA PRO A 69 20.21 25.61 -0.84
C PRO A 69 20.73 25.26 -2.24
N GLU A 70 21.70 24.34 -2.29
CA GLU A 70 22.25 23.81 -3.54
C GLU A 70 21.11 23.40 -4.47
N ARG A 71 21.10 23.89 -5.73
CA ARG A 71 20.09 23.49 -6.71
C ARG A 71 20.20 21.98 -6.93
N VAL A 72 19.26 21.24 -6.36
CA VAL A 72 19.25 19.78 -6.40
C VAL A 72 18.82 19.27 -7.78
N LEU A 73 17.86 19.98 -8.36
CA LEU A 73 17.34 19.74 -9.71
C LEU A 73 17.88 20.81 -10.66
N ASP A 74 18.09 20.43 -11.92
CA ASP A 74 18.44 21.37 -12.98
C ASP A 74 17.25 22.26 -13.38
N GLU A 75 16.03 21.71 -13.30
CA GLU A 75 14.76 22.42 -13.43
C GLU A 75 13.68 21.82 -12.51
N LEU A 76 12.76 22.66 -12.03
CA LEU A 76 11.61 22.23 -11.22
C LEU A 76 10.46 21.75 -12.12
N SER A 77 10.69 20.63 -12.81
CA SER A 77 9.72 20.03 -13.72
C SER A 77 9.72 18.50 -13.59
N LEU A 78 8.69 17.85 -14.15
CA LEU A 78 8.68 16.39 -14.24
C LEU A 78 9.88 15.84 -15.05
N ALA A 79 10.35 16.59 -16.06
CA ALA A 79 11.54 16.23 -16.82
C ALA A 79 12.83 16.40 -16.02
N GLY A 80 12.92 17.41 -15.15
CA GLY A 80 14.00 17.56 -14.18
C GLY A 80 14.06 16.39 -13.20
N ILE A 81 12.90 15.96 -12.67
CA ILE A 81 12.81 14.75 -11.83
C ILE A 81 13.26 13.51 -12.61
N ALA A 82 12.81 13.32 -13.85
CA ALA A 82 13.19 12.18 -14.66
C ALA A 82 14.71 12.12 -14.91
N ARG A 83 15.35 13.26 -15.22
CA ARG A 83 16.81 13.34 -15.36
C ARG A 83 17.53 13.06 -14.04
N PHE A 84 17.01 13.56 -12.92
CA PHE A 84 17.55 13.24 -11.60
C PHE A 84 17.47 11.74 -11.30
N MET A 85 16.34 11.09 -11.59
CA MET A 85 16.14 9.64 -11.44
C MET A 85 17.08 8.81 -12.31
N GLN A 86 17.45 9.30 -13.50
CA GLN A 86 18.42 8.64 -14.39
C GLN A 86 19.88 8.86 -13.97
N SER A 87 20.15 9.77 -13.04
CA SER A 87 21.50 10.06 -12.55
C SER A 87 21.94 9.07 -11.47
N GLU A 88 23.26 8.94 -11.26
CA GLU A 88 23.80 8.07 -10.20
C GLU A 88 23.46 8.51 -8.77
N ARG A 89 22.94 9.73 -8.60
CA ARG A 89 22.53 10.31 -7.32
C ARG A 89 21.21 9.73 -6.81
N CYS A 90 20.34 9.26 -7.70
CA CYS A 90 19.04 8.72 -7.32
C CYS A 90 19.08 7.19 -7.29
N ARG A 91 19.17 6.61 -6.10
CA ARG A 91 19.20 5.14 -5.90
C ARG A 91 18.09 4.65 -4.99
N ARG A 92 17.54 5.52 -4.15
CA ARG A 92 16.57 5.20 -3.11
C ARG A 92 15.38 6.14 -3.19
N VAL A 93 14.28 5.60 -3.72
CA VAL A 93 13.01 6.30 -3.87
C VAL A 93 12.06 5.84 -2.76
N VAL A 94 11.49 6.79 -2.03
CA VAL A 94 10.36 6.52 -1.14
C VAL A 94 9.08 7.00 -1.82
N CYS A 95 8.07 6.14 -1.89
CA CYS A 95 6.73 6.51 -2.30
C CYS A 95 5.86 6.75 -1.07
N MET A 96 5.13 7.87 -1.05
CA MET A 96 4.05 8.13 -0.09
C MET A 96 2.74 8.18 -0.84
N VAL A 97 1.83 7.25 -0.56
CA VAL A 97 0.59 7.11 -1.33
C VAL A 97 -0.66 7.13 -0.46
N GLY A 98 -1.75 7.62 -1.03
CA GLY A 98 -3.08 7.61 -0.41
C GLY A 98 -4.18 7.25 -1.40
N ALA A 99 -5.43 7.47 -1.00
CA ALA A 99 -6.59 6.89 -1.69
C ALA A 99 -6.73 7.31 -3.16
N GLY A 100 -6.17 8.45 -3.55
CA GLY A 100 -6.18 8.95 -4.92
C GLY A 100 -5.58 7.96 -5.93
N ILE A 101 -4.59 7.15 -5.53
CA ILE A 101 -3.98 6.15 -6.42
C ILE A 101 -4.91 4.97 -6.74
N SER A 102 -5.95 4.76 -5.94
CA SER A 102 -6.91 3.64 -6.06
C SER A 102 -8.26 4.05 -6.67
N THR A 103 -8.48 5.35 -6.91
CA THR A 103 -9.75 5.85 -7.47
C THR A 103 -10.08 5.27 -8.84
N ALA A 104 -9.08 5.15 -9.73
CA ALA A 104 -9.25 4.53 -11.05
C ALA A 104 -9.53 3.02 -10.99
N ALA A 105 -9.25 2.35 -9.86
CA ALA A 105 -9.61 0.96 -9.62
C ALA A 105 -11.08 0.79 -9.15
N GLY A 106 -11.84 1.89 -9.03
CA GLY A 106 -13.22 1.88 -8.56
C GLY A 106 -13.37 1.95 -7.03
N ILE A 107 -12.29 2.20 -6.29
CA ILE A 107 -12.36 2.46 -4.85
C ILE A 107 -12.54 3.96 -4.64
N PRO A 108 -13.67 4.42 -4.05
CA PRO A 108 -13.84 5.84 -3.77
C PRO A 108 -12.78 6.29 -2.75
N ASP A 109 -12.30 7.52 -2.89
CA ASP A 109 -11.52 8.12 -1.81
C ASP A 109 -12.43 8.48 -0.63
N PHE A 110 -11.86 8.99 0.46
CA PHE A 110 -12.65 9.32 1.64
C PHE A 110 -13.37 10.68 1.53
N ARG A 111 -12.72 11.67 0.91
CA ARG A 111 -13.01 13.10 1.14
C ARG A 111 -13.49 13.87 -0.08
N SER A 112 -13.43 13.31 -1.29
CA SER A 112 -13.84 14.02 -2.49
C SER A 112 -15.32 14.42 -2.42
N PRO A 113 -15.67 15.68 -2.70
CA PRO A 113 -17.07 16.12 -2.70
C PRO A 113 -17.93 15.27 -3.66
N GLY A 114 -19.09 14.82 -3.19
CA GLY A 114 -20.08 14.07 -3.97
C GLY A 114 -19.75 12.62 -4.30
N THR A 115 -18.48 12.24 -4.41
CA THR A 115 -18.04 10.87 -4.78
C THR A 115 -17.29 10.14 -3.66
N GLY A 116 -16.73 10.88 -2.72
CA GLY A 116 -16.00 10.32 -1.59
C GLY A 116 -16.90 9.53 -0.64
N LEU A 117 -16.29 8.61 0.08
CA LEU A 117 -16.97 7.70 0.99
C LEU A 117 -17.83 8.45 2.01
N TYR A 118 -17.32 9.52 2.63
CA TYR A 118 -18.03 10.28 3.65
C TYR A 118 -19.30 10.98 3.14
N ALA A 119 -19.39 11.27 1.85
CA ALA A 119 -20.60 11.84 1.24
C ALA A 119 -21.75 10.81 1.13
N ASN A 120 -21.44 9.51 1.24
CA ASN A 120 -22.36 8.41 0.95
C ASN A 120 -22.71 7.55 2.19
N LEU A 121 -22.41 8.04 3.41
CA LEU A 121 -22.65 7.31 4.67
C LEU A 121 -24.00 7.59 5.35
N GLY A 122 -24.89 8.39 4.74
CA GLY A 122 -26.14 8.84 5.38
C GLY A 122 -27.05 7.71 5.89
N ARG A 123 -26.99 6.53 5.27
CA ARG A 123 -27.74 5.33 5.67
C ARG A 123 -27.30 4.67 6.99
N TYR A 124 -26.12 5.01 7.50
CA TYR A 124 -25.55 4.40 8.70
C TYR A 124 -25.89 5.16 9.99
N GLU A 125 -26.68 6.25 9.90
CA GLU A 125 -27.12 7.06 11.06
C GLU A 125 -25.97 7.45 12.01
N LEU A 126 -24.80 7.76 11.44
CA LEU A 126 -23.60 8.10 12.19
C LEU A 126 -23.75 9.50 12.82
N PRO A 127 -23.16 9.74 14.01
CA PRO A 127 -23.17 11.07 14.62
C PRO A 127 -22.37 12.10 13.80
N TYR A 128 -21.36 11.63 13.07
CA TYR A 128 -20.56 12.36 12.09
C TYR A 128 -19.88 11.32 11.16
N PRO A 129 -19.49 11.66 9.92
CA PRO A 129 -19.02 10.68 8.94
C PRO A 129 -17.80 9.86 9.38
N GLU A 130 -16.86 10.47 10.09
CA GLU A 130 -15.63 9.83 10.56
C GLU A 130 -15.86 8.79 11.67
N ALA A 131 -17.03 8.81 12.34
CA ALA A 131 -17.32 7.92 13.46
C ALA A 131 -17.25 6.43 13.09
N ILE A 132 -17.53 6.08 11.83
CA ILE A 132 -17.42 4.70 11.33
C ILE A 132 -15.99 4.13 11.41
N PHE A 133 -14.99 5.01 11.46
CA PHE A 133 -13.57 4.69 11.60
C PHE A 133 -12.99 5.10 12.96
N ASP A 134 -13.82 5.48 13.93
CA ASP A 134 -13.38 5.77 15.31
C ASP A 134 -13.41 4.49 16.16
N ILE A 135 -12.32 4.21 16.89
CA ILE A 135 -12.21 2.96 17.66
C ILE A 135 -13.19 2.88 18.83
N SER A 136 -13.56 4.03 19.41
CA SER A 136 -14.47 4.09 20.54
C SER A 136 -15.91 3.87 20.07
N TYR A 137 -16.27 4.43 18.91
CA TYR A 137 -17.55 4.16 18.26
C TYR A 137 -17.64 2.69 17.82
N PHE A 138 -16.63 2.18 17.12
CA PHE A 138 -16.60 0.79 16.63
C PHE A 138 -16.76 -0.27 17.72
N LYS A 139 -16.16 -0.06 18.89
CA LYS A 139 -16.30 -0.99 20.03
C LYS A 139 -17.74 -1.10 20.53
N GLN A 140 -18.55 -0.06 20.33
CA GLN A 140 -19.95 -0.01 20.75
C GLN A 140 -20.90 -0.40 19.61
N HIS A 141 -20.59 0.04 18.39
CA HIS A 141 -21.39 -0.13 17.18
C HIS A 141 -20.50 -0.60 16.01
N PRO A 142 -20.07 -1.88 16.00
CA PRO A 142 -19.23 -2.41 14.92
C PRO A 142 -19.99 -2.65 13.61
N GLU A 143 -21.32 -2.72 13.65
CA GLU A 143 -22.18 -3.11 12.53
C GLU A 143 -22.04 -2.19 11.30
N PRO A 144 -22.04 -0.84 11.44
CA PRO A 144 -21.89 0.05 10.30
C PRO A 144 -20.59 -0.17 9.54
N PHE A 145 -19.48 -0.35 10.27
CA PHE A 145 -18.19 -0.64 9.65
C PHE A 145 -18.22 -1.96 8.87
N PHE A 146 -18.77 -3.04 9.44
CA PHE A 146 -18.79 -4.33 8.74
C PHE A 146 -19.76 -4.37 7.57
N ALA A 147 -20.88 -3.67 7.66
CA ALA A 147 -21.78 -3.46 6.53
C ALA A 147 -21.07 -2.72 5.40
N LEU A 148 -20.36 -1.63 5.72
CA LEU A 148 -19.58 -0.89 4.76
C LEU A 148 -18.43 -1.74 4.19
N ALA A 149 -17.70 -2.47 5.04
CA ALA A 149 -16.60 -3.33 4.62
C ALA A 149 -17.09 -4.40 3.63
N LYS A 150 -18.30 -4.93 3.80
CA LYS A 150 -18.91 -5.86 2.85
C LYS A 150 -19.21 -5.24 1.49
N GLU A 151 -19.58 -3.95 1.46
CA GLU A 151 -19.77 -3.19 0.21
C GLU A 151 -18.44 -2.84 -0.46
N LEU A 152 -17.44 -2.50 0.35
CA LEU A 152 -16.13 -2.02 -0.10
C LEU A 152 -15.10 -3.10 -0.33
N LEU A 153 -15.29 -4.33 0.17
CA LEU A 153 -14.46 -5.50 -0.15
C LEU A 153 -14.93 -6.06 -1.48
N PRO A 154 -14.30 -5.71 -2.61
CA PRO A 154 -14.84 -6.08 -3.89
C PRO A 154 -14.33 -7.47 -4.24
N GLY A 155 -15.07 -8.14 -5.13
CA GLY A 155 -14.47 -9.20 -5.92
C GLY A 155 -13.31 -8.61 -6.75
N GLN A 156 -12.14 -9.24 -6.69
CA GLN A 156 -10.93 -8.97 -7.49
C GLN A 156 -10.79 -7.53 -8.04
N LEU A 157 -10.43 -6.60 -7.16
CA LEU A 157 -9.94 -5.29 -7.62
C LEU A 157 -8.62 -5.44 -8.36
N LYS A 158 -8.44 -4.61 -9.39
CA LYS A 158 -7.21 -4.53 -10.17
C LYS A 158 -6.40 -3.30 -9.74
N PRO A 159 -5.10 -3.45 -9.45
CA PRO A 159 -4.23 -2.31 -9.20
C PRO A 159 -4.19 -1.36 -10.40
N THR A 160 -4.04 -0.06 -10.12
CA THR A 160 -3.97 0.98 -11.15
C THR A 160 -2.58 1.08 -11.79
N VAL A 161 -2.44 1.92 -12.82
CA VAL A 161 -1.13 2.17 -13.45
C VAL A 161 -0.14 2.74 -12.43
N CYS A 162 -0.60 3.60 -11.52
CA CYS A 162 0.21 4.12 -10.42
C CYS A 162 0.79 3.02 -9.52
N HIS A 163 0.03 1.95 -9.24
CA HIS A 163 0.53 0.82 -8.46
C HIS A 163 1.64 0.06 -9.20
N TYR A 164 1.44 -0.21 -10.50
CA TYR A 164 2.43 -0.89 -11.32
C TYR A 164 3.67 -0.02 -11.60
N PHE A 165 3.55 1.31 -11.56
CA PHE A 165 4.72 2.19 -11.60
C PHE A 165 5.60 1.99 -10.36
N MET A 166 5.02 1.85 -9.17
CA MET A 166 5.76 1.49 -7.96
C MET A 166 6.39 0.09 -8.08
N ARG A 167 5.70 -0.86 -8.71
CA ARG A 167 6.28 -2.18 -9.03
C ARG A 167 7.49 -2.06 -9.96
N LEU A 168 7.46 -1.20 -10.98
CA LEU A 168 8.64 -0.95 -11.81
C LEU A 168 9.79 -0.29 -11.04
N LEU A 169 9.52 0.63 -10.11
CA LEU A 169 10.56 1.17 -9.23
C LEU A 169 11.24 0.05 -8.43
N LYS A 170 10.47 -0.92 -7.95
CA LYS A 170 11.01 -2.12 -7.29
C LYS A 170 11.86 -2.96 -8.25
N GLU A 171 11.32 -3.31 -9.43
CA GLU A 171 12.01 -4.16 -10.40
C GLU A 171 13.31 -3.53 -10.94
N LYS A 172 13.38 -2.20 -10.96
CA LYS A 172 14.59 -1.44 -11.33
C LYS A 172 15.52 -1.15 -10.16
N GLY A 173 15.23 -1.68 -8.96
CA GLY A 173 16.09 -1.54 -7.79
C GLY A 173 16.13 -0.14 -7.18
N LEU A 174 15.14 0.70 -7.48
CA LEU A 174 15.06 2.09 -7.01
C LEU A 174 14.15 2.24 -5.79
N LEU A 175 13.12 1.40 -5.64
CA LEU A 175 12.17 1.51 -4.53
C LEU A 175 12.85 1.12 -3.20
N LEU A 176 13.03 2.10 -2.32
CA LEU A 176 13.44 1.88 -0.94
C LEU A 176 12.25 1.43 -0.09
N ARG A 177 11.14 2.19 -0.17
CA ARG A 177 9.90 1.89 0.56
C ARG A 177 8.68 2.54 -0.09
N CYS A 178 7.54 1.88 0.03
CA CYS A 178 6.23 2.46 -0.19
C CYS A 178 5.51 2.58 1.17
N TYR A 179 5.27 3.81 1.59
CA TYR A 179 4.41 4.16 2.71
C TYR A 179 3.01 4.43 2.16
N THR A 180 2.05 3.60 2.53
CA THR A 180 0.66 3.71 2.07
C THR A 180 -0.30 4.03 3.20
N GLN A 181 -1.23 4.95 2.94
CA GLN A 181 -2.40 5.21 3.79
C GLN A 181 -3.57 4.29 3.46
N ASN A 182 -3.48 3.56 2.35
CA ASN A 182 -4.56 2.72 1.86
C ASN A 182 -4.59 1.40 2.62
N ILE A 183 -5.79 0.82 2.67
CA ILE A 183 -6.06 -0.47 3.30
C ILE A 183 -6.56 -1.50 2.27
N ASP A 184 -6.69 -1.10 1.00
CA ASP A 184 -7.23 -1.93 -0.09
C ASP A 184 -6.32 -3.08 -0.54
N THR A 185 -5.05 -3.06 -0.13
CA THR A 185 -4.00 -4.06 -0.42
C THR A 185 -3.56 -4.14 -1.88
N LEU A 186 -3.93 -3.18 -2.74
CA LEU A 186 -3.60 -3.19 -4.16
C LEU A 186 -2.09 -3.10 -4.42
N GLU A 187 -1.31 -2.54 -3.51
CA GLU A 187 0.15 -2.55 -3.59
C GLU A 187 0.71 -3.98 -3.57
N ARG A 188 0.12 -4.86 -2.73
CA ARG A 188 0.48 -6.28 -2.66
C ARG A 188 0.05 -7.03 -3.90
N VAL A 189 -1.16 -6.75 -4.40
CA VAL A 189 -1.68 -7.33 -5.65
C VAL A 189 -0.83 -6.91 -6.85
N ALA A 190 -0.30 -5.68 -6.86
CA ALA A 190 0.67 -5.22 -7.86
C ALA A 190 2.07 -5.85 -7.72
N GLY A 191 2.30 -6.64 -6.67
CA GLY A 191 3.54 -7.39 -6.45
C GLY A 191 4.54 -6.72 -5.50
N LEU A 192 4.18 -5.67 -4.76
CA LEU A 192 5.03 -5.21 -3.66
C LEU A 192 4.98 -6.22 -2.51
N GLN A 193 6.15 -6.57 -1.98
CA GLN A 193 6.33 -7.51 -0.88
C GLN A 193 6.27 -6.78 0.47
N PRO A 194 6.04 -7.51 1.58
CA PRO A 194 5.98 -6.91 2.92
C PRO A 194 7.20 -6.05 3.26
N GLU A 195 8.37 -6.43 2.74
CA GLU A 195 9.62 -5.72 2.97
C GLU A 195 9.60 -4.33 2.36
N GLU A 196 9.01 -4.12 1.17
CA GLU A 196 8.94 -2.79 0.58
C GLU A 196 7.78 -1.94 1.13
N LEU A 197 6.88 -2.51 1.92
CA LEU A 197 5.66 -1.85 2.36
C LEU A 197 5.72 -1.39 3.82
N VAL A 198 5.16 -0.20 4.03
CA VAL A 198 4.67 0.29 5.32
C VAL A 198 3.21 0.67 5.14
N GLU A 199 2.33 -0.25 5.52
CA GLU A 199 0.88 -0.04 5.57
C GLU A 199 0.56 0.82 6.81
N ALA A 200 0.69 2.14 6.66
CA ALA A 200 0.64 3.09 7.78
C ALA A 200 -0.70 3.06 8.52
N HIS A 201 -1.79 2.86 7.79
CA HIS A 201 -3.13 2.71 8.36
C HIS A 201 -3.56 1.25 8.46
N GLY A 202 -2.60 0.33 8.50
CA GLY A 202 -2.86 -1.10 8.68
C GLY A 202 -3.42 -1.78 7.42
N THR A 203 -4.01 -2.96 7.60
CA THR A 203 -4.31 -3.86 6.48
C THR A 203 -5.50 -4.76 6.76
N PHE A 204 -6.20 -5.19 5.71
CA PHE A 204 -7.21 -6.25 5.78
C PHE A 204 -6.61 -7.67 5.74
N GLN A 205 -5.29 -7.80 5.50
CA GLN A 205 -4.63 -9.10 5.37
C GLN A 205 -4.75 -9.98 6.62
N THR A 206 -4.84 -9.35 7.79
CA THR A 206 -4.99 -10.03 9.07
C THR A 206 -6.01 -9.30 9.94
N ALA A 207 -6.53 -10.01 10.93
CA ALA A 207 -7.42 -9.46 11.93
C ALA A 207 -7.13 -10.04 13.30
N HIS A 208 -7.37 -9.27 14.36
CA HIS A 208 -7.17 -9.72 15.73
C HIS A 208 -8.44 -9.61 16.56
N CYS A 209 -8.61 -10.58 17.46
CA CYS A 209 -9.57 -10.45 18.54
C CYS A 209 -9.27 -9.21 19.40
N LEU A 210 -10.29 -8.38 19.64
CA LEU A 210 -10.15 -7.16 20.45
C LEU A 210 -9.90 -7.42 21.94
N ARG A 211 -10.20 -8.63 22.44
CA ARG A 211 -9.93 -8.97 23.84
C ARG A 211 -8.42 -9.04 24.05
N SER A 212 -7.89 -8.15 24.90
CA SER A 212 -6.46 -8.01 25.19
C SER A 212 -5.81 -9.29 25.72
N SER A 213 -6.52 -10.09 26.51
CA SER A 213 -6.04 -11.38 27.00
C SER A 213 -6.10 -12.51 25.96
N CYS A 214 -6.71 -12.29 24.80
CA CYS A 214 -6.84 -13.29 23.74
C CYS A 214 -5.96 -12.96 22.53
N ARG A 215 -6.19 -11.82 21.88
CA ARG A 215 -5.46 -11.35 20.68
C ARG A 215 -5.24 -12.44 19.62
N HIS A 216 -6.16 -13.38 19.48
CA HIS A 216 -6.03 -14.42 18.46
C HIS A 216 -6.09 -13.78 17.07
N GLN A 217 -5.12 -14.16 16.22
CA GLN A 217 -4.97 -13.67 14.86
C GLN A 217 -5.74 -14.55 13.87
N TYR A 218 -6.33 -13.89 12.88
CA TYR A 218 -7.03 -14.47 11.74
C TYR A 218 -6.44 -13.96 10.44
N ASP A 219 -6.49 -14.78 9.39
CA ASP A 219 -6.02 -14.43 8.06
C ASP A 219 -7.12 -13.80 7.18
N LEU A 220 -6.71 -13.30 6.01
CA LEU A 220 -7.60 -12.65 5.04
C LEU A 220 -8.78 -13.55 4.62
N SER A 221 -8.56 -14.86 4.49
CA SER A 221 -9.59 -15.81 4.08
C SER A 221 -10.71 -15.87 5.10
N TRP A 222 -10.35 -15.98 6.38
CA TRP A 222 -11.32 -15.94 7.49
C TRP A 222 -12.03 -14.58 7.55
N VAL A 223 -11.29 -13.47 7.39
CA VAL A 223 -11.87 -12.11 7.42
C VAL A 223 -12.91 -11.94 6.31
N LYS A 224 -12.58 -12.32 5.07
CA LYS A 224 -13.51 -12.27 3.95
C LYS A 224 -14.74 -13.12 4.21
N GLU A 225 -14.57 -14.39 4.58
CA GLU A 225 -15.68 -15.30 4.88
C GLU A 225 -16.65 -14.68 5.90
N LYS A 226 -16.13 -14.16 7.02
CA LYS A 226 -16.97 -13.58 8.07
C LYS A 226 -17.67 -12.31 7.64
N ILE A 227 -16.98 -11.39 6.95
CA ILE A 227 -17.58 -10.15 6.46
C ILE A 227 -18.71 -10.44 5.44
N PHE A 228 -18.51 -11.38 4.51
CA PHE A 228 -19.55 -11.73 3.52
C PHE A 228 -20.73 -12.48 4.14
N SER A 229 -20.50 -13.29 5.18
CA SER A 229 -21.54 -14.03 5.91
C SER A 229 -22.53 -13.14 6.71
N SER A 230 -22.32 -11.81 6.74
CA SER A 230 -23.24 -10.80 7.32
C SER A 230 -23.28 -10.71 8.85
N LEU A 231 -22.30 -11.29 9.54
CA LEU A 231 -22.19 -11.21 10.99
C LEU A 231 -20.99 -10.35 11.40
N VAL A 232 -21.14 -9.57 12.48
CA VAL A 232 -19.98 -8.99 13.19
C VAL A 232 -19.03 -10.14 13.55
N PRO A 233 -17.80 -10.18 12.99
CA PRO A 233 -16.88 -11.29 13.19
C PRO A 233 -16.58 -11.48 14.69
N LYS A 234 -16.80 -12.69 15.19
CA LYS A 234 -16.54 -13.07 16.59
C LYS A 234 -15.38 -14.06 16.65
N CYS A 235 -14.58 -13.92 17.69
CA CYS A 235 -13.43 -14.80 17.95
C CYS A 235 -13.91 -16.19 18.38
N ASP A 236 -13.43 -17.23 17.72
CA ASP A 236 -13.77 -18.62 17.98
C ASP A 236 -13.37 -19.06 19.40
N LYS A 237 -12.39 -18.38 20.02
CA LYS A 237 -11.88 -18.70 21.36
C LYS A 237 -12.63 -18.03 22.50
N CYS A 238 -13.11 -16.80 22.31
CA CYS A 238 -13.63 -15.99 23.41
C CYS A 238 -14.85 -15.13 23.07
N GLN A 239 -15.42 -15.30 21.87
CA GLN A 239 -16.65 -14.66 21.37
C GLN A 239 -16.63 -13.11 21.38
N SER A 240 -15.45 -12.51 21.61
CA SER A 240 -15.27 -11.07 21.50
C SER A 240 -15.11 -10.69 20.02
N VAL A 241 -15.39 -9.43 19.68
CA VAL A 241 -15.29 -8.94 18.29
C VAL A 241 -13.86 -9.10 17.78
N VAL A 242 -13.75 -9.52 16.52
CA VAL A 242 -12.51 -9.57 15.76
C VAL A 242 -12.50 -8.38 14.81
N LYS A 243 -11.44 -7.57 14.87
CA LYS A 243 -11.29 -6.38 14.04
C LYS A 243 -10.16 -6.62 13.03
N PRO A 244 -10.33 -6.30 11.74
CA PRO A 244 -9.22 -6.20 10.81
C PRO A 244 -8.11 -5.30 11.35
N ASP A 245 -6.87 -5.58 10.99
CA ASP A 245 -5.68 -4.87 11.47
C ASP A 245 -5.45 -3.53 10.75
N ILE A 246 -6.55 -2.84 10.45
CA ILE A 246 -6.61 -1.46 9.99
C ILE A 246 -6.53 -0.51 11.19
N VAL A 247 -6.00 0.69 11.02
CA VAL A 247 -5.85 1.66 12.12
C VAL A 247 -7.07 2.57 12.13
N PHE A 248 -7.84 2.54 13.22
CA PHE A 248 -8.95 3.46 13.43
C PHE A 248 -8.47 4.76 14.06
N PHE A 249 -9.24 5.84 13.92
CA PHE A 249 -9.00 7.06 14.70
C PHE A 249 -9.02 6.72 16.18
N GLY A 250 -8.03 7.24 16.91
CA GLY A 250 -7.77 6.91 18.31
C GLY A 250 -6.86 5.70 18.54
N GLU A 251 -6.45 4.98 17.48
CA GLU A 251 -5.44 3.91 17.58
C GLU A 251 -4.04 4.41 17.19
N ASN A 252 -3.02 3.76 17.74
CA ASN A 252 -1.63 3.99 17.35
C ASN A 252 -1.36 3.39 15.96
N LEU A 253 -0.52 4.06 15.17
CA LEU A 253 0.01 3.48 13.94
C LEU A 253 0.89 2.24 14.26
N PRO A 254 1.09 1.32 13.30
CA PRO A 254 1.89 0.12 13.52
C PRO A 254 3.33 0.48 13.91
N SER A 255 3.96 -0.33 14.78
CA SER A 255 5.36 -0.10 15.20
C SER A 255 6.33 -0.02 14.01
N ARG A 256 6.06 -0.80 12.95
CA ARG A 256 6.82 -0.78 11.70
C ARG A 256 6.90 0.62 11.08
N PHE A 257 5.82 1.41 11.17
CA PHE A 257 5.79 2.79 10.68
C PHE A 257 6.91 3.60 11.32
N PHE A 258 6.99 3.60 12.65
CA PHE A 258 7.99 4.36 13.41
C PHE A 258 9.40 3.81 13.27
N SER A 259 9.57 2.49 13.34
CA SER A 259 10.88 1.84 13.32
C SER A 259 11.69 2.10 12.05
N LEU A 260 11.01 2.36 10.93
CA LEU A 260 11.64 2.59 9.63
C LEU A 260 11.81 4.06 9.29
N LEU A 261 11.19 4.99 10.03
CA LEU A 261 11.27 6.41 9.72
C LEU A 261 12.72 6.89 9.65
N GLN A 262 13.50 6.59 10.69
CA GLN A 262 14.88 7.04 10.77
C GLN A 262 15.74 6.43 9.67
N SER A 263 15.60 5.12 9.42
CA SER A 263 16.42 4.43 8.43
C SER A 263 16.11 4.86 7.00
N ASP A 264 14.83 5.07 6.69
CA ASP A 264 14.39 5.30 5.32
C ASP A 264 14.50 6.78 4.95
N PHE A 265 14.00 7.67 5.81
CA PHE A 265 13.94 9.10 5.48
C PHE A 265 15.29 9.81 5.59
N GLN A 266 16.29 9.26 6.29
CA GLN A 266 17.65 9.81 6.24
C GLN A 266 18.44 9.41 4.99
N LYS A 267 18.05 8.32 4.33
CA LYS A 267 18.77 7.75 3.18
C LYS A 267 18.07 8.00 1.85
N VAL A 268 16.84 8.51 1.87
CA VAL A 268 16.05 8.73 0.66
C VAL A 268 16.69 9.79 -0.25
N ASP A 269 16.80 9.45 -1.53
CA ASP A 269 17.34 10.34 -2.57
C ASP A 269 16.21 11.09 -3.29
N LEU A 270 15.01 10.51 -3.37
CA LEU A 270 13.82 11.10 -3.98
C LEU A 270 12.56 10.67 -3.22
N LEU A 271 11.69 11.63 -2.89
CA LEU A 271 10.36 11.35 -2.37
C LEU A 271 9.31 11.55 -3.48
N ILE A 272 8.48 10.55 -3.73
CA ILE A 272 7.35 10.65 -4.66
C ILE A 272 6.05 10.52 -3.86
N ILE A 273 5.26 11.59 -3.81
CA ILE A 273 3.97 11.67 -3.13
C ILE A 273 2.87 11.55 -4.18
N MET A 274 1.95 10.59 -4.03
CA MET A 274 0.91 10.34 -5.03
C MET A 274 -0.46 10.16 -4.38
N GLY A 275 -1.48 10.82 -4.93
CA GLY A 275 -2.88 10.55 -4.59
C GLY A 275 -3.24 10.74 -3.11
N THR A 276 -2.64 11.71 -2.43
CA THR A 276 -2.94 12.00 -1.02
C THR A 276 -3.16 13.50 -0.81
N SER A 277 -4.08 13.85 0.08
CA SER A 277 -4.32 15.23 0.51
C SER A 277 -3.42 15.66 1.68
N LEU A 278 -2.57 14.78 2.20
CA LEU A 278 -1.67 15.03 3.34
C LEU A 278 -2.34 15.72 4.54
N GLN A 279 -3.59 15.37 4.83
CA GLN A 279 -4.35 15.94 5.95
C GLN A 279 -4.30 15.11 7.24
N VAL A 280 -3.79 13.88 7.18
CA VAL A 280 -3.82 12.93 8.30
C VAL A 280 -2.43 12.79 8.90
N GLN A 281 -2.30 13.16 10.17
CA GLN A 281 -1.08 12.96 10.96
C GLN A 281 -1.03 11.57 11.59
N PRO A 282 0.17 11.01 11.84
CA PRO A 282 1.51 11.59 11.59
C PRO A 282 2.01 11.42 10.15
N PHE A 283 1.25 10.78 9.25
CA PHE A 283 1.68 10.47 7.89
C PHE A 283 2.05 11.72 7.07
N ALA A 284 1.25 12.79 7.18
CA ALA A 284 1.50 14.04 6.47
C ALA A 284 2.87 14.66 6.82
N SER A 285 3.33 14.55 8.07
CA SER A 285 4.62 15.10 8.52
C SER A 285 5.84 14.43 7.89
N LEU A 286 5.69 13.26 7.26
CA LEU A 286 6.81 12.54 6.66
C LEU A 286 7.47 13.33 5.51
N VAL A 287 6.72 14.19 4.82
CA VAL A 287 7.28 15.05 3.76
C VAL A 287 8.37 16.00 4.28
N SER A 288 8.38 16.28 5.58
CA SER A 288 9.34 17.15 6.26
C SER A 288 10.57 16.41 6.78
N ARG A 289 10.54 15.08 6.83
CA ARG A 289 11.59 14.25 7.42
C ARG A 289 12.73 13.92 6.46
N VAL A 290 12.61 14.29 5.19
CA VAL A 290 13.65 14.09 4.17
C VAL A 290 14.76 15.14 4.29
N PRO A 291 16.02 14.79 3.95
CA PRO A 291 17.12 15.75 3.87
C PRO A 291 16.77 16.98 3.04
N ALA A 292 17.42 18.10 3.39
CA ALA A 292 17.35 19.34 2.63
C ALA A 292 17.55 19.15 1.12
N SER A 293 18.47 18.27 0.75
CA SER A 293 18.88 18.00 -0.61
C SER A 293 18.06 16.92 -1.33
N THR A 294 17.00 16.38 -0.71
CA THR A 294 16.14 15.36 -1.36
C THR A 294 15.02 16.05 -2.14
N PRO A 295 14.93 15.91 -3.49
CA PRO A 295 13.79 16.37 -4.25
C PRO A 295 12.50 15.69 -3.82
N ARG A 296 11.38 16.40 -3.97
CA ARG A 296 10.04 15.87 -3.69
C ARG A 296 9.14 16.10 -4.90
N LEU A 297 8.57 15.04 -5.44
CA LEU A 297 7.60 15.09 -6.53
C LEU A 297 6.21 14.79 -5.98
N LEU A 298 5.26 15.69 -6.19
CA LEU A 298 3.83 15.45 -5.98
C LEU A 298 3.15 15.12 -7.32
N ILE A 299 2.49 13.97 -7.42
CA ILE A 299 1.58 13.62 -8.51
C ILE A 299 0.17 13.51 -7.93
N ASN A 300 -0.63 14.56 -8.08
CA ASN A 300 -1.94 14.62 -7.44
C ASN A 300 -2.88 15.56 -8.20
N LYS A 301 -4.20 15.43 -8.02
CA LYS A 301 -5.16 16.35 -8.67
C LYS A 301 -5.00 17.80 -8.23
N GLU A 302 -4.60 18.00 -6.98
CA GLU A 302 -4.48 19.30 -6.35
C GLU A 302 -3.15 19.40 -5.60
N LYS A 303 -2.63 20.62 -5.45
CA LYS A 303 -1.48 20.86 -4.58
C LYS A 303 -1.86 20.55 -3.13
N THR A 304 -0.95 19.93 -2.41
CA THR A 304 -1.12 19.60 -1.00
C THR A 304 0.20 19.77 -0.25
N GLY A 305 0.17 19.74 1.09
CA GLY A 305 1.35 19.74 1.94
C GLY A 305 2.15 21.03 1.89
N GLN A 306 1.63 22.09 1.27
CA GLN A 306 2.28 23.40 1.26
C GLN A 306 2.38 23.95 2.69
N SER A 307 3.49 24.61 2.99
CA SER A 307 3.62 25.29 4.28
C SER A 307 2.59 26.41 4.37
N ASP A 308 1.76 26.38 5.40
CA ASP A 308 0.94 27.52 5.75
C ASP A 308 1.84 28.74 6.01
N VAL A 309 1.50 29.89 5.41
CA VAL A 309 2.31 31.11 5.48
C VAL A 309 2.51 31.57 6.92
N PHE A 310 1.49 31.41 7.77
CA PHE A 310 1.56 31.75 9.18
C PHE A 310 2.47 30.78 9.96
N MET A 311 2.38 29.48 9.68
CA MET A 311 3.30 28.48 10.26
C MET A 311 4.75 28.68 9.81
N SER A 312 4.96 29.02 8.53
CA SER A 312 6.28 29.33 7.99
C SER A 312 6.88 30.59 8.62
N LEU A 313 6.07 31.63 8.86
CA LEU A 313 6.50 32.88 9.50
C LEU A 313 6.86 32.66 10.98
N MET A 314 6.19 31.71 11.65
CA MET A 314 6.49 31.28 13.01
C MET A 314 7.67 30.30 13.10
N GLY A 315 8.32 29.98 11.98
CA GLY A 315 9.51 29.14 12.00
C GLY A 315 9.27 27.64 12.01
N PHE A 316 8.06 27.22 11.69
CA PHE A 316 7.68 25.82 11.50
C PHE A 316 7.56 25.51 10.01
N GLY A 317 8.43 26.08 9.17
CA GLY A 317 8.42 25.91 7.72
C GLY A 317 8.78 24.48 7.30
N CYS A 318 7.88 23.52 7.52
CA CYS A 318 8.09 22.10 7.27
C CYS A 318 7.27 21.55 6.09
N GLY A 319 6.62 22.43 5.31
CA GLY A 319 5.82 22.04 4.14
C GLY A 319 6.61 21.88 2.83
N MET A 320 5.86 21.74 1.74
CA MET A 320 6.35 21.80 0.35
C MET A 320 6.24 23.24 -0.18
N ASP A 321 7.17 23.61 -1.06
CA ASP A 321 7.23 24.91 -1.71
C ASP A 321 7.43 24.72 -3.21
N PHE A 322 6.32 24.82 -3.95
CA PHE A 322 6.28 24.59 -5.39
C PHE A 322 6.45 25.87 -6.22
N ASP A 323 6.13 27.04 -5.65
CA ASP A 323 5.82 28.25 -6.43
C ASP A 323 6.59 29.49 -5.98
N SER A 324 7.20 29.49 -4.79
CA SER A 324 7.92 30.68 -4.34
C SER A 324 9.21 30.87 -5.12
N ASP A 325 9.74 32.10 -5.14
CA ASP A 325 11.06 32.40 -5.72
C ASP A 325 12.21 31.65 -5.03
N LYS A 326 11.95 31.05 -3.87
CA LYS A 326 12.90 30.24 -3.09
C LYS A 326 12.74 28.74 -3.34
N ALA A 327 11.75 28.31 -4.13
CA ALA A 327 11.53 26.91 -4.47
C ALA A 327 12.79 26.36 -5.16
N TYR A 328 13.26 25.19 -4.71
CA TYR A 328 14.53 24.62 -5.19
C TYR A 328 14.53 23.09 -5.36
N ARG A 329 13.49 22.39 -4.89
CA ARG A 329 13.48 20.92 -4.84
C ARG A 329 12.11 20.26 -4.97
N ASP A 330 11.01 21.02 -4.87
CA ASP A 330 9.67 20.46 -4.90
C ASP A 330 9.03 20.69 -6.26
N VAL A 331 8.43 19.64 -6.81
CA VAL A 331 7.77 19.66 -8.11
C VAL A 331 6.35 19.13 -7.92
N ALA A 332 5.36 19.85 -8.47
CA ALA A 332 3.99 19.38 -8.52
C ALA A 332 3.58 19.10 -9.98
N TRP A 333 3.14 17.88 -10.23
CA TRP A 333 2.43 17.49 -11.44
C TRP A 333 0.96 17.32 -11.09
N LEU A 334 0.10 18.12 -11.73
CA LEU A 334 -1.32 18.19 -11.41
C LEU A 334 -2.17 17.43 -12.43
N GLY A 335 -2.89 16.40 -11.95
CA GLY A 335 -3.75 15.55 -12.77
C GLY A 335 -4.03 14.20 -12.12
N ASP A 336 -4.50 13.24 -12.89
CA ASP A 336 -4.71 11.87 -12.42
C ASP A 336 -3.38 11.14 -12.18
N CYS A 337 -3.28 10.37 -11.09
CA CYS A 337 -2.04 9.68 -10.73
C CYS A 337 -1.54 8.74 -11.83
N ASP A 338 -2.46 8.03 -12.51
CA ASP A 338 -2.12 7.12 -13.62
C ASP A 338 -1.48 7.87 -14.80
N GLU A 339 -2.02 9.04 -15.16
CA GLU A 339 -1.48 9.88 -16.23
C GLU A 339 -0.10 10.45 -15.86
N GLY A 340 0.06 10.92 -14.62
CA GLY A 340 1.34 11.44 -14.13
C GLY A 340 2.42 10.36 -14.07
N CYS A 341 2.08 9.15 -13.62
CA CYS A 341 2.99 8.00 -13.66
C CYS A 341 3.34 7.59 -15.08
N LEU A 342 2.39 7.61 -16.03
CA LEU A 342 2.67 7.35 -17.45
C LEU A 342 3.56 8.42 -18.07
N ALA A 343 3.36 9.70 -17.72
CA ALA A 343 4.18 10.81 -18.18
C ALA A 343 5.61 10.69 -17.66
N LEU A 344 5.79 10.37 -16.37
CA LEU A 344 7.10 10.13 -15.79
C LEU A 344 7.76 8.88 -16.41
N ALA A 345 7.00 7.81 -16.59
CA ALA A 345 7.49 6.60 -17.27
C ALA A 345 7.91 6.87 -18.72
N GLU A 346 7.22 7.74 -19.46
CA GLU A 346 7.63 8.15 -20.81
C GLU A 346 9.00 8.83 -20.80
N LEU A 347 9.18 9.81 -19.90
CA LEU A 347 10.45 10.54 -19.75
C LEU A 347 11.61 9.61 -19.34
N LEU A 348 11.30 8.54 -18.59
CA LEU A 348 12.27 7.53 -18.18
C LEU A 348 12.50 6.45 -19.24
N GLY A 349 11.70 6.41 -20.31
CA GLY A 349 11.73 5.36 -21.33
C GLY A 349 11.06 4.04 -20.92
N TRP A 350 10.22 4.06 -19.87
CA TRP A 350 9.55 2.89 -19.27
C TRP A 350 8.08 2.75 -19.66
N LYS A 351 7.48 3.69 -20.41
CA LYS A 351 6.03 3.69 -20.67
C LYS A 351 5.53 2.40 -21.31
N LYS A 352 6.22 1.88 -22.33
CA LYS A 352 5.82 0.63 -23.01
C LYS A 352 5.86 -0.55 -22.04
N GLU A 353 6.94 -0.66 -21.27
CA GLU A 353 7.12 -1.70 -20.24
C GLU A 353 6.01 -1.62 -19.18
N LEU A 354 5.67 -0.42 -18.72
CA LEU A 354 4.59 -0.19 -17.76
C LEU A 354 3.23 -0.60 -18.33
N GLN A 355 2.92 -0.19 -19.55
CA GLN A 355 1.65 -0.55 -20.21
C GLN A 355 1.53 -2.07 -20.45
N GLU A 356 2.62 -2.71 -20.84
CA GLU A 356 2.67 -4.17 -21.01
C GLU A 356 2.50 -4.91 -19.68
N LEU A 357 3.15 -4.44 -18.61
CA LEU A 357 3.00 -4.98 -17.26
C LEU A 357 1.54 -4.88 -16.80
N VAL A 358 0.94 -3.70 -16.88
CA VAL A 358 -0.48 -3.48 -16.51
C VAL A 358 -1.39 -4.43 -17.29
N ARG A 359 -1.24 -4.50 -18.61
CA ARG A 359 -2.06 -5.37 -19.47
C ARG A 359 -1.93 -6.85 -19.09
N LYS A 360 -0.69 -7.31 -18.84
CA LYS A 360 -0.41 -8.71 -18.48
C LYS A 360 -1.02 -9.08 -17.14
N GLU A 361 -0.82 -8.24 -16.12
CA GLU A 361 -1.28 -8.53 -14.77
C GLU A 361 -2.80 -8.41 -14.66
N HIS A 362 -3.42 -7.44 -15.34
CA HIS A 362 -4.88 -7.36 -15.43
C HIS A 362 -5.48 -8.59 -16.10
N ALA A 363 -4.89 -9.08 -17.19
CA ALA A 363 -5.34 -10.30 -17.85
C ALA A 363 -5.17 -11.54 -16.95
N ALA A 364 -4.11 -11.60 -16.14
CA ALA A 364 -3.91 -12.67 -15.17
C ALA A 364 -4.97 -12.63 -14.05
N ILE A 365 -5.31 -11.44 -13.55
CA ILE A 365 -6.39 -11.27 -12.55
C ILE A 365 -7.74 -11.70 -13.15
N ASP A 366 -8.04 -11.32 -14.39
CA ASP A 366 -9.26 -11.72 -15.10
C ASP A 366 -9.35 -13.24 -15.31
N ALA A 367 -8.23 -13.89 -15.61
CA ALA A 367 -8.19 -15.34 -15.80
C ALA A 367 -8.52 -16.12 -14.52
N VAL A 368 -8.16 -15.59 -13.35
CA VAL A 368 -8.53 -16.18 -12.04
C VAL A 368 -9.98 -15.83 -11.66
N ALA A 369 -10.56 -14.79 -12.27
CA ALA A 369 -11.94 -14.35 -12.06
C ALA A 369 -12.97 -15.17 -12.83
N ALA A 370 -12.58 -15.75 -13.96
CA ALA A 370 -13.46 -16.55 -14.79
C ALA A 370 -13.91 -17.80 -14.01
N PRO A 371 -15.22 -18.07 -13.87
CA PRO A 371 -15.68 -19.36 -13.38
C PRO A 371 -15.14 -20.45 -14.32
N GLU A 372 -14.66 -21.56 -13.77
CA GLU A 372 -14.47 -22.77 -14.57
C GLU A 372 -15.83 -23.13 -15.17
N ASP A 373 -16.00 -22.91 -16.48
CA ASP A 373 -17.07 -23.49 -17.26
C ASP A 373 -16.91 -25.01 -17.18
N THR A 374 -17.54 -25.62 -16.19
CA THR A 374 -17.76 -27.07 -16.11
C THR A 374 -18.84 -27.45 -17.12
N SER A 375 -18.50 -27.32 -18.41
CA SER A 375 -19.22 -27.96 -19.51
C SER A 375 -18.40 -29.11 -20.08
N SER A 376 -17.99 -30.05 -19.23
CA SER A 376 -17.72 -31.41 -19.69
C SER A 376 -19.05 -32.15 -19.80
N ALA A 377 -19.68 -32.01 -20.96
CA ALA A 377 -20.72 -32.90 -21.43
C ALA A 377 -20.23 -34.34 -21.31
N SER A 378 -20.70 -35.06 -20.29
CA SER A 378 -20.52 -36.49 -20.15
C SER A 378 -21.80 -37.20 -20.58
N GLY A 379 -21.69 -37.79 -21.78
CA GLY A 379 -22.35 -39.01 -22.23
C GLY A 379 -23.78 -39.26 -21.81
N GLY A 380 -24.72 -39.03 -22.74
CA GLY A 380 -26.00 -39.73 -22.71
C GLY A 380 -25.78 -41.24 -22.85
N ASP A 381 -26.28 -42.01 -21.89
CA ASP A 381 -26.47 -43.45 -21.98
C ASP A 381 -27.95 -43.76 -22.31
N PRO A 382 -28.27 -44.42 -23.43
CA PRO A 382 -29.63 -44.71 -23.82
C PRO A 382 -30.02 -46.15 -23.46
N THR A 383 -30.30 -46.47 -22.20
CA THR A 383 -30.96 -47.75 -21.87
C THR A 383 -31.88 -47.70 -20.64
N SER A 384 -33.20 -47.56 -20.86
CA SER A 384 -34.18 -48.38 -20.13
C SER A 384 -35.53 -48.42 -20.85
N ARG A 385 -35.77 -49.54 -21.55
CA ARG A 385 -37.10 -50.03 -21.91
C ARG A 385 -37.74 -50.68 -20.67
N ARG A 386 -38.98 -50.26 -20.36
CA ARG A 386 -40.10 -50.95 -19.67
C ARG A 386 -40.87 -49.84 -18.96
N GLY A 387 -42.05 -49.39 -19.37
CA GLY A 387 -43.21 -50.13 -19.85
C GLY A 387 -44.31 -49.91 -18.83
N ARG A 388 -45.32 -49.08 -19.15
CA ARG A 388 -46.71 -49.24 -18.69
C ARG A 388 -47.62 -48.27 -19.43
N THR A 389 -48.75 -48.84 -19.79
CA THR A 389 -49.82 -48.39 -20.68
C THR A 389 -50.90 -47.62 -19.92
N ASP A 390 -51.63 -46.83 -20.73
CA ASP A 390 -53.04 -46.44 -20.63
C ASP A 390 -53.52 -45.52 -19.51
N GLY A 391 -54.24 -44.46 -19.93
CA GLY A 391 -55.00 -43.59 -19.03
C GLY A 391 -55.47 -42.29 -19.69
N SER A 392 -56.51 -42.41 -20.51
CA SER A 392 -57.32 -41.38 -21.16
C SER A 392 -57.67 -40.10 -20.35
N GLY A 393 -57.75 -38.98 -21.08
CA GLY A 393 -58.93 -38.08 -21.02
C GLY A 393 -58.74 -36.72 -20.36
N GLY A 394 -59.05 -35.65 -21.11
CA GLY A 394 -59.44 -34.35 -20.55
C GLY A 394 -58.84 -33.12 -21.22
N ARG A 395 -59.43 -32.67 -22.33
CA ARG A 395 -59.40 -31.26 -22.74
C ARG A 395 -60.44 -30.50 -21.92
N ALA A 396 -60.09 -29.32 -21.42
CA ALA A 396 -61.04 -28.23 -21.20
C ALA A 396 -60.31 -26.88 -21.30
N GLU A 397 -60.80 -26.05 -22.22
CA GLU A 397 -60.49 -24.64 -22.42
C GLU A 397 -61.19 -23.77 -21.36
N SER A 398 -60.66 -22.57 -21.10
CA SER A 398 -61.40 -21.30 -20.88
C SER A 398 -60.41 -20.26 -20.33
N SER A 399 -59.94 -19.28 -21.10
CA SER A 399 -60.59 -17.99 -21.42
C SER A 399 -60.71 -17.04 -20.22
N GLY A 400 -60.14 -15.83 -20.33
CA GLY A 400 -60.46 -14.75 -19.39
C GLY A 400 -59.51 -13.56 -19.49
N ALA A 401 -59.58 -12.84 -20.61
CA ALA A 401 -59.24 -11.42 -20.71
C ALA A 401 -59.95 -10.59 -19.61
N SER A 402 -59.36 -9.47 -19.16
CA SER A 402 -60.02 -8.13 -19.10
C SER A 402 -59.14 -7.04 -18.45
N SER A 403 -59.02 -5.93 -19.18
CA SER A 403 -59.00 -4.50 -18.77
C SER A 403 -57.93 -4.00 -17.77
N GLU A 404 -57.01 -3.13 -18.18
CA GLU A 404 -57.18 -1.67 -18.31
C GLU A 404 -57.69 -0.97 -17.03
N GLN A 405 -56.83 -0.18 -16.39
CA GLN A 405 -57.14 1.23 -16.13
C GLN A 405 -55.88 2.05 -15.84
N ARG A 406 -55.77 3.15 -16.60
CA ARG A 406 -54.88 4.29 -16.42
C ARG A 406 -55.35 5.12 -15.23
N GLY A 407 -54.42 5.78 -14.56
CA GLY A 407 -54.69 6.84 -13.59
C GLY A 407 -53.48 7.77 -13.47
N ASP A 408 -53.48 8.80 -14.32
CA ASP A 408 -52.64 10.00 -14.16
C ASP A 408 -52.97 10.72 -12.84
N GLY A 409 -51.95 11.23 -12.15
CA GLY A 409 -52.11 12.02 -10.94
C GLY A 409 -50.86 12.86 -10.66
N LYS A 410 -50.93 14.11 -11.09
CA LYS A 410 -49.89 15.15 -11.09
C LYS A 410 -49.66 15.73 -9.68
N GLU A 411 -48.38 15.98 -9.38
CA GLU A 411 -47.70 16.98 -8.52
C GLU A 411 -48.52 18.19 -8.01
N PRO A 412 -48.08 18.85 -6.91
CA PRO A 412 -46.71 19.38 -6.71
C PRO A 412 -45.93 18.90 -5.48
#